data_AF-R7J8F8-F1
#
_entry.id   AF-R7J8F8-F1
#
_cell.length_a   1.000
_cell.length_b   1.000
_cell.length_c   1.000
_cell.angle_alpha   90.00
_cell.angle_beta   90.00
_cell.angle_gamma   90.00
#
_symmetry.space_group_name_H-M   'P 1'
#
loop_
_entity.id
_entity.type
_entity.pdbx_description
1 polymer ?
#
loop_
_entity_poly.entity_id
_entity_poly.type
_entity_poly.pdbx_seq_one_letter_code
_entity_poly.pdbx_strand_id
1 'polypeptide(L)'
;MIQAEPDATKNMETLNSIKVRGSSGEMAPISQFVSMKKVYGPDVISRFNLYTSIKVMVAPASGYTSGQALQAIAEVAQQNLPAGFGYELGGMAREEAETSSGTGRNK
;
A
#
# COMPACT_ATOMS: atom_id res chain seq x y z
N MET A 1 -8.42 -26.73 -8.62
CA MET A 1 -9.34 -25.62 -8.34
C MET A 1 -10.25 -25.45 -9.53
N ILE A 2 -11.55 -25.28 -9.33
CA ILE A 2 -12.53 -25.01 -10.41
C ILE A 2 -13.01 -23.58 -10.18
N GLN A 3 -12.85 -22.74 -11.19
CA GLN A 3 -13.27 -21.34 -11.17
C GLN A 3 -14.09 -21.08 -12.44
N ALA A 4 -15.09 -20.20 -12.34
CA ALA A 4 -15.84 -19.74 -13.50
C ALA A 4 -14.93 -18.96 -14.48
N GLU A 5 -15.32 -18.90 -15.76
CA GLU A 5 -14.61 -18.10 -16.76
C GLU A 5 -14.61 -16.60 -16.38
N PRO A 6 -13.56 -15.83 -16.74
CA PRO A 6 -13.42 -14.43 -16.31
C PRO A 6 -14.63 -13.54 -16.60
N ASP A 7 -15.28 -13.76 -17.76
CA ASP A 7 -16.45 -12.96 -18.17
C ASP A 7 -17.70 -13.25 -17.31
N ALA A 8 -17.79 -14.42 -16.68
CA ALA A 8 -18.90 -14.78 -15.80
C ALA A 8 -18.87 -14.04 -14.45
N THR A 9 -17.75 -13.40 -14.09
CA THR A 9 -17.56 -12.68 -12.82
C THR A 9 -17.20 -11.20 -13.02
N LYS A 10 -17.35 -10.68 -14.23
CA LYS A 10 -16.82 -9.37 -14.62
C LYS A 10 -17.56 -8.19 -14.00
N ASN A 11 -18.87 -8.32 -13.78
CA ASN A 11 -19.69 -7.23 -13.28
C ASN A 11 -20.79 -7.74 -12.33
N MET A 12 -21.52 -6.83 -11.72
CA MET A 12 -22.55 -7.20 -10.74
C MET A 12 -23.73 -7.90 -11.41
N GLU A 13 -24.01 -7.59 -12.68
CA GLU A 13 -25.10 -8.15 -13.45
C GLU A 13 -24.87 -9.64 -13.75
N THR A 14 -23.61 -10.05 -13.98
CA THR A 14 -23.27 -11.46 -14.22
C THR A 14 -23.49 -12.34 -12.99
N LEU A 15 -23.48 -11.78 -11.78
CA LEU A 15 -23.78 -12.53 -10.55
C LEU A 15 -25.23 -13.03 -10.50
N ASN A 16 -26.16 -12.38 -11.21
CA ASN A 16 -27.54 -12.87 -11.33
C ASN A 16 -27.65 -14.20 -12.11
N SER A 17 -26.63 -14.54 -12.91
CA SER A 17 -26.55 -15.84 -13.60
C SER A 17 -26.16 -16.99 -12.67
N ILE A 18 -25.59 -16.68 -11.50
CA ILE A 18 -25.20 -17.67 -10.49
C ILE A 18 -26.45 -18.07 -9.71
N LYS A 19 -26.85 -19.32 -9.90
CA LYS A 19 -28.01 -19.90 -9.21
C LYS A 19 -27.56 -20.91 -8.17
N VAL A 20 -28.17 -20.85 -7.00
CA VAL A 20 -27.97 -21.80 -5.90
C VAL A 20 -29.23 -22.64 -5.73
N ARG A 21 -29.06 -23.91 -5.38
CA ARG A 21 -30.20 -24.81 -5.14
C ARG A 21 -30.70 -24.61 -3.72
N GLY A 22 -31.96 -24.24 -3.57
CA GLY A 22 -32.64 -24.15 -2.28
C GLY A 22 -33.03 -25.52 -1.72
N SER A 23 -33.51 -25.56 -0.48
CA SER A 23 -33.97 -26.79 0.17
C SER A 23 -35.16 -27.47 -0.52
N SER A 24 -35.96 -26.70 -1.27
CA SER A 24 -37.05 -27.20 -2.12
C SER A 24 -36.57 -27.83 -3.43
N GLY A 25 -35.26 -27.81 -3.71
CA GLY A 25 -34.70 -28.28 -4.99
C GLY A 25 -34.76 -27.25 -6.11
N GLU A 26 -35.42 -26.10 -5.90
CA GLU A 26 -35.50 -25.01 -6.88
C GLU A 26 -34.18 -24.23 -6.97
N MET A 27 -33.88 -23.72 -8.17
CA MET A 27 -32.70 -22.91 -8.43
C MET A 27 -33.05 -21.42 -8.33
N ALA A 28 -32.53 -20.74 -7.32
CA ALA A 28 -32.74 -19.31 -7.11
C ALA A 28 -31.45 -18.52 -7.37
N PRO A 29 -31.51 -17.29 -7.92
CA PRO A 29 -30.34 -16.42 -8.06
C PRO A 29 -29.70 -16.11 -6.71
N ILE A 30 -28.37 -16.08 -6.65
CA ILE A 30 -27.64 -15.80 -5.40
C ILE A 30 -27.96 -14.39 -4.83
N SER A 31 -28.31 -13.44 -5.69
CA SER A 31 -28.65 -12.06 -5.32
C SER A 31 -29.89 -11.93 -4.42
N GLN A 32 -30.72 -12.96 -4.30
CA GLN A 32 -31.83 -12.97 -3.34
C GLN A 32 -31.38 -13.21 -1.89
N PHE A 33 -30.16 -13.72 -1.69
CA PHE A 33 -29.63 -14.08 -0.38
C PHE A 33 -28.49 -13.17 0.08
N VAL A 34 -27.83 -12.47 -0.85
CA VAL A 34 -26.67 -11.62 -0.56
C VAL A 34 -26.82 -10.22 -1.17
N SER A 35 -26.39 -9.21 -0.43
CA SER A 35 -26.32 -7.82 -0.92
C SER A 35 -24.87 -7.42 -1.17
N MET A 36 -24.57 -6.95 -2.37
CA MET A 36 -23.24 -6.43 -2.70
C MET A 36 -23.17 -4.93 -2.39
N LYS A 37 -22.09 -4.50 -1.74
CA LYS A 37 -21.78 -3.08 -1.52
C LYS A 37 -20.41 -2.77 -2.08
N LYS A 38 -20.33 -1.79 -2.98
CA LYS A 38 -19.05 -1.31 -3.49
C LYS A 38 -18.36 -0.52 -2.38
N VAL A 39 -17.21 -1.02 -1.94
CA VAL A 39 -16.35 -0.33 -0.98
C VAL A 39 -15.10 0.14 -1.69
N TYR A 40 -14.61 1.31 -1.29
CA TYR A 40 -13.35 1.86 -1.79
C TYR A 40 -12.38 1.84 -0.62
N GLY A 41 -11.27 1.14 -0.80
CA GLY A 41 -10.22 1.03 0.21
C GLY A 41 -8.88 0.77 -0.45
N PRO A 42 -7.77 1.02 0.27
CA PRO A 42 -6.45 0.63 -0.22
C PRO A 42 -6.39 -0.88 -0.37
N ASP A 43 -5.90 -1.34 -1.51
CA ASP A 43 -5.67 -2.77 -1.78
C ASP A 43 -4.62 -3.36 -0.81
N VAL A 44 -3.65 -2.52 -0.42
CA VAL A 44 -2.59 -2.88 0.52
C VAL A 44 -2.36 -1.75 1.53
N ILE A 45 -2.40 -2.09 2.82
CA ILE A 45 -1.95 -1.21 3.90
C ILE A 45 -0.51 -1.56 4.24
N SER A 46 0.42 -0.67 3.91
CA SER A 46 1.83 -0.86 4.26
C SER A 46 2.10 -0.44 5.70
N ARG A 47 2.97 -1.19 6.38
CA ARG A 47 3.46 -0.84 7.72
C ARG A 47 4.98 -0.82 7.73
N PHE A 48 5.55 0.15 8.44
CA PHE A 48 6.98 0.23 8.72
C PHE A 48 7.16 0.45 10.22
N ASN A 49 7.96 -0.40 10.87
CA ASN A 49 8.15 -0.40 12.33
C ASN A 49 6.85 -0.33 13.13
N LEU A 50 5.87 -1.15 12.73
CA LEU A 50 4.53 -1.26 13.34
C LEU A 50 3.60 -0.05 13.12
N TYR A 51 4.04 1.02 12.46
CA TYR A 51 3.19 2.16 12.09
C TYR A 51 2.68 2.01 10.66
N THR A 52 1.46 2.50 10.40
CA THR A 52 0.95 2.64 9.02
C THR A 52 1.85 3.62 8.27
N SER A 53 2.32 3.23 7.10
CA SER A 53 3.31 4.00 6.37
C SER A 53 3.01 4.03 4.88
N ILE A 54 3.62 5.01 4.22
CA ILE A 54 3.65 5.12 2.76
C ILE A 54 5.11 5.01 2.35
N LYS A 55 5.40 4.09 1.42
CA LYS A 55 6.75 3.96 0.87
C LYS A 55 6.98 5.06 -0.16
N VAL A 56 8.01 5.86 0.07
CA VAL A 56 8.49 6.88 -0.87
C VAL A 56 9.87 6.47 -1.34
N MET A 57 10.08 6.45 -2.66
CA MET A 57 11.38 6.20 -3.26
C MET A 57 11.92 7.51 -3.81
N VAL A 58 13.13 7.87 -3.41
CA VAL A 58 13.78 9.13 -3.80
C VAL A 58 15.07 8.79 -4.53
N ALA A 59 15.31 9.49 -5.63
CA ALA A 59 16.57 9.48 -6.34
C ALA A 59 17.15 10.90 -6.34
N PRO A 60 18.47 11.08 -6.09
CA PRO A 60 19.10 12.38 -6.23
C PRO A 60 18.96 12.93 -7.65
N ALA A 61 18.75 14.25 -7.76
CA ALA A 61 18.81 14.92 -9.05
C ALA A 61 20.23 14.86 -9.65
N SER A 62 20.34 15.04 -10.97
CA SER A 62 21.65 15.06 -11.63
C SER A 62 22.54 16.15 -11.04
N GLY A 63 23.80 15.82 -10.74
CA GLY A 63 24.75 16.73 -10.09
C GLY A 63 24.66 16.79 -8.56
N TYR A 64 23.72 16.08 -7.93
CA TYR A 64 23.57 16.01 -6.47
C TYR A 64 23.99 14.65 -5.92
N THR A 65 24.49 14.65 -4.68
CA THR A 65 24.87 13.43 -3.97
C THR A 65 23.69 12.83 -3.20
N SER A 66 23.79 11.56 -2.84
CA SER A 66 22.84 10.88 -1.96
C SER A 66 22.74 11.56 -0.58
N GLY A 67 23.86 11.98 0.01
CA GLY A 67 23.86 12.77 1.24
C GLY A 67 23.11 14.10 1.14
N GLN A 68 23.23 14.81 0.01
CA GLN A 68 22.44 16.03 -0.24
C GLN A 68 20.95 15.72 -0.37
N ALA A 69 20.59 14.60 -1.00
CA ALA A 69 19.21 14.15 -1.07
C ALA A 69 18.66 13.80 0.33
N LEU A 70 19.44 13.14 1.18
CA LEU A 70 19.06 12.85 2.57
C LEU A 70 18.81 14.13 3.38
N GLN A 71 19.67 15.14 3.21
CA GLN A 71 19.47 16.44 3.85
C GLN A 71 18.19 17.13 3.38
N ALA A 72 17.92 17.11 2.07
CA ALA A 72 16.70 17.67 1.50
C ALA A 72 15.44 16.93 1.98
N ILE A 73 15.49 15.61 2.12
CA ILE A 73 14.40 14.82 2.69
C ILE A 73 14.10 15.28 4.12
N ALA A 74 15.13 15.46 4.95
CA ALA A 74 14.96 15.91 6.33
C ALA A 74 14.32 17.31 6.41
N GLU A 75 14.76 18.23 5.56
CA GLU A 75 14.23 19.59 5.50
C GLU A 75 12.75 19.61 5.07
N VAL A 76 12.43 18.91 3.98
CA VAL A 76 11.05 18.83 3.46
C VAL A 76 10.14 18.15 4.48
N ALA A 77 10.62 17.11 5.15
CA ALA A 77 9.88 16.43 6.21
C ALA A 77 9.55 17.37 7.37
N GLN A 78 10.51 18.19 7.81
CA GLN A 78 10.30 19.15 8.89
C GLN A 78 9.28 20.24 8.52
N GLN A 79 9.24 20.67 7.26
CA GLN A 79 8.37 21.74 6.80
C GLN A 79 6.94 21.26 6.49
N ASN A 80 6.79 20.03 5.99
CA ASN A 80 5.53 19.58 5.38
C ASN A 80 4.83 18.44 6.12
N LEU A 81 5.50 17.73 7.04
CA LEU A 81 4.83 16.66 7.77
C LEU A 81 3.86 17.23 8.81
N PRO A 82 2.57 16.81 8.78
CA PRO A 82 1.62 17.17 9.81
C PRO A 82 2.02 16.59 11.17
N ALA A 83 1.50 17.19 12.25
CA ALA A 83 1.70 16.66 13.59
C ALA A 83 1.23 15.20 13.69
N GLY A 84 2.05 14.34 14.31
CA GLY A 84 1.80 12.91 14.45
C GLY A 84 2.35 12.04 13.31
N PHE A 85 2.88 12.65 12.24
CA PHE A 85 3.62 11.94 11.21
C PHE A 85 5.12 12.04 11.46
N GLY A 86 5.81 10.93 11.24
CA GLY A 86 7.26 10.87 11.19
C GLY A 86 7.71 10.27 9.86
N TYR A 87 9.01 10.34 9.61
CA TYR A 87 9.63 9.60 8.52
C TYR A 87 10.75 8.74 9.08
N GLU A 88 11.04 7.65 8.39
CA GLU A 88 12.17 6.80 8.71
C GLU A 88 12.80 6.31 7.40
N LEU A 89 14.13 6.18 7.43
CA LEU A 89 14.89 5.70 6.29
C LEU A 89 14.93 4.17 6.31
N GLY A 90 14.81 3.56 5.14
CA GLY A 90 14.92 2.11 4.95
C GLY A 90 16.03 1.76 3.97
N GLY A 91 16.57 0.54 4.08
CA GLY A 91 17.57 0.01 3.17
C GLY A 91 18.85 0.85 3.11
N MET A 92 19.37 1.08 1.90
CA MET A 92 20.63 1.80 1.66
C MET A 92 20.63 3.21 2.25
N ALA A 93 19.51 3.92 2.20
CA ALA A 93 19.41 5.27 2.77
C ALA A 93 19.63 5.27 4.29
N ARG A 94 19.20 4.20 4.97
CA ARG A 94 19.45 4.03 6.41
C ARG A 94 20.91 3.72 6.70
N GLU A 95 21.49 2.79 5.94
CA GLU A 95 22.90 2.40 6.07
C GLU A 95 23.84 3.59 5.82
N GLU A 96 23.54 4.42 4.83
CA GLU A 96 24.28 5.65 4.53
C GLU A 96 24.16 6.67 5.67
N ALA A 97 22.95 6.89 6.19
CA ALA A 97 22.72 7.80 7.31
C ALA A 97 23.49 7.34 8.56
N GLU A 98 23.44 6.05 8.90
CA GLU A 98 24.18 5.48 10.03
C GLU A 98 25.70 5.62 9.86
N THR A 99 26.23 5.30 8.67
CA THR A 99 27.67 5.39 8.37
C THR A 99 28.18 6.84 8.37
N SER A 100 27.36 7.78 7.88
CA SER A 100 27.70 9.21 7.90
C SER A 100 27.83 9.75 9.33
N SER A 101 27.01 9.25 10.26
CA SER A 101 27.08 9.62 11.68
C SER A 101 28.27 8.99 12.43
N GLY A 102 28.80 7.87 11.92
CA GLY A 102 29.96 7.16 12.49
C GLY A 102 31.32 7.76 12.14
N THR A 103 31.40 8.60 11.10
CA THR A 103 32.69 9.10 10.58
C THR A 103 33.14 10.42 11.24
N GLY A 104 32.40 10.94 12.23
CA GLY A 104 32.65 12.24 12.86
C GLY A 104 33.07 12.24 14.34
N ARG A 105 33.29 11.09 14.99
CA ARG A 105 33.52 11.00 16.45
C ARG A 105 34.90 10.48 16.90
N ASN A 106 35.94 10.65 16.08
CA ASN A 106 37.33 10.47 16.54
C ASN A 106 38.21 11.62 16.04
N LYS A 107 38.23 12.73 16.79
CA LYS A 107 39.40 13.57 17.03
C LYS A 107 39.26 14.23 18.40
#